data_AF-A0A535PMW6-F1
#
_entry.id   AF-A0A535PMW6-F1
#
_cell.length_a   1.000
_cell.length_b   1.000
_cell.length_c   1.000
_cell.angle_alpha   90.00
_cell.angle_beta   90.00
_cell.angle_gamma   90.00
#
_symmetry.space_group_name_H-M   'P 1'
#
loop_
_entity.id
_entity.type
_entity.pdbx_description
1 polymer ?
#
loop_
_entity_poly.entity_id
_entity_poly.type
_entity_poly.pdbx_seq_one_letter_code
_entity_poly.pdbx_strand_id
1 'polypeptide(L)' 'MKHLRLSIIGFGTVGQGFAELLAARRASLRHDFKLEVTLVSVANARHGFI' A
#
# COMPACT_ATOMS: atom_id res chain seq x y z
N MET A 1 4.53 8.45 -15.94
CA MET A 1 4.24 7.47 -14.88
C MET A 1 3.08 7.98 -14.06
N LYS A 2 2.24 7.10 -13.51
CA LYS A 2 1.13 7.46 -12.63
C LYS A 2 1.58 7.27 -11.18
N HIS A 3 1.35 8.28 -10.35
CA HIS A 3 1.62 8.20 -8.90
C HIS A 3 0.30 8.04 -8.16
N LEU A 4 0.16 6.95 -7.42
CA LEU A 4 -1.03 6.65 -6.62
C LEU A 4 -0.69 6.80 -5.14
N ARG A 5 -1.39 7.70 -4.45
CA ARG A 5 -1.35 7.82 -3.00
C ARG A 5 -2.44 6.91 -2.43
N LEU A 6 -2.05 5.96 -1.59
CA LEU A 6 -2.94 4.93 -1.06
C LEU A 6 -3.06 5.08 0.45
N SER A 7 -4.30 4.99 0.95
CA SER A 7 -4.59 4.81 2.37
C SER A 7 -5.21 3.44 2.58
N ILE A 8 -4.79 2.71 3.61
CA ILE A 8 -5.36 1.41 3.97
C ILE A 8 -6.25 1.57 5.21
N ILE A 9 -7.52 1.16 5.11
CA ILE A 9 -8.45 1.10 6.25
C ILE A 9 -8.60 -0.37 6.66
N GLY A 10 -8.17 -0.69 7.88
CA GLY A 10 -8.05 -2.06 8.37
C GLY A 10 -6.65 -2.63 8.11
N PHE A 11 -5.88 -2.84 9.19
CA PHE A 11 -4.49 -3.32 9.13
C PHE A 11 -4.27 -4.61 9.92
N GLY A 12 -5.23 -5.53 9.81
CA GLY A 12 -5.04 -6.93 10.21
C GLY A 12 -4.24 -7.70 9.16
N THR A 13 -4.39 -9.03 9.14
CA THR A 13 -3.63 -9.92 8.25
C THR A 13 -3.63 -9.48 6.77
N VAL A 14 -4.79 -9.09 6.24
CA VAL A 14 -4.92 -8.69 4.82
C VAL A 14 -4.23 -7.35 4.54
N GLY A 15 -4.43 -6.35 5.40
CA GLY A 15 -3.83 -5.03 5.20
C GLY A 15 -2.31 -5.07 5.28
N GLN A 16 -1.78 -5.86 6.22
CA GLN A 16 -0.33 -6.11 6.36
C GLN A 16 0.23 -6.82 5.14
N GLY A 17 -0.36 -7.95 4.74
CA GLY A 17 0.08 -8.71 3.57
C GLY A 17 -0.02 -7.90 2.26
N PHE A 18 -1.04 -7.03 2.13
CA PHE A 18 -1.15 -6.13 0.99
C PHE A 18 -0.03 -5.08 0.95
N ALA A 19 0.30 -4.46 2.09
CA ALA A 19 1.41 -3.51 2.17
C ALA A 19 2.76 -4.17 1.84
N GLU A 20 2.99 -5.39 2.34
CA GLU A 20 4.17 -6.19 2.00
C GLU A 20 4.23 -6.54 0.51
N LEU A 21 3.10 -6.95 -0.08
CA LEU A 21 3.02 -7.27 -1.50
C LEU A 21 3.30 -6.05 -2.39
N LEU A 22 2.75 -4.88 -2.04
CA LEU A 22 3.02 -3.62 -2.74
C LEU A 22 4.52 -3.28 -2.73
N ALA A 23 5.19 -3.48 -1.59
CA ALA A 23 6.63 -3.27 -1.49
C ALA A 23 7.40 -4.30 -2.34
N ALA A 24 7.07 -5.59 -2.22
CA ALA A 24 7.74 -6.69 -2.93
C ALA A 24 7.54 -6.65 -4.45
N ARG A 25 6.45 -6.04 -4.93
CA ARG A 25 6.10 -5.95 -6.37
C ARG A 25 6.27 -4.53 -6.93
N ARG A 26 6.94 -3.62 -6.22
CA ARG A 26 7.18 -2.24 -6.70
C ARG A 26 7.81 -2.19 -8.10
N ALA A 27 8.78 -3.08 -8.36
CA ALA A 27 9.46 -3.13 -9.66
C ALA A 27 8.52 -3.54 -10.81
N SER A 28 7.69 -4.57 -10.62
CA SER A 28 6.74 -5.03 -11.64
C SER A 28 5.62 -4.00 -11.85
N LEU A 29 5.09 -3.40 -10.78
CA LEU A 29 4.11 -2.31 -10.87
C LEU A 29 4.63 -1.14 -11.71
N ARG A 30 5.90 -0.76 -11.51
CA ARG A 30 6.54 0.31 -12.28
C ARG A 30 6.81 -0.10 -13.73
N HIS A 31 7.26 -1.33 -13.96
CA HIS A 31 7.61 -1.81 -15.29
C HIS A 31 6.38 -2.01 -16.18
N ASP A 32 5.45 -2.84 -15.70
CA ASP A 32 4.31 -3.37 -16.46
C ASP A 32 3.16 -2.37 -16.55
N PHE A 33 2.94 -1.59 -15.49
CA PHE A 33 1.79 -0.69 -15.37
C PHE A 33 2.16 0.79 -15.32
N LYS A 34 3.46 1.12 -15.37
CA LYS A 34 3.97 2.50 -15.19
C LYS A 34 3.41 3.17 -13.93
N LEU A 35 3.22 2.37 -12.87
CA LEU A 35 2.55 2.75 -11.64
C LEU A 35 3.56 2.80 -10.49
N GLU A 36 3.53 3.90 -9.75
CA GLU A 36 4.21 4.03 -8.47
C GLU A 36 3.18 4.27 -7.38
N VAL A 37 3.13 3.36 -6.41
CA VAL A 37 2.20 3.44 -5.27
C VAL A 37 2.97 3.91 -4.04
N THR A 38 2.45 4.93 -3.37
CA THR A 38 2.93 5.40 -2.07
C THR A 38 1.85 5.17 -1.04
N LEU A 39 2.11 4.32 -0.05
CA LEU A 39 1.25 4.17 1.11
C LEU A 39 1.44 5.41 2.00
N VAL A 40 0.39 6.23 2.14
CA VAL A 40 0.45 7.51 2.85
C VAL A 40 -0.18 7.48 4.24
N SER A 41 -1.06 6.51 4.50
CA SER A 41 -1.61 6.30 5.84
C SER A 41 -2.23 4.91 6.02
N VAL A 42 -2.37 4.51 7.27
CA VAL A 42 -3.00 3.27 7.70
C VAL A 42 -3.93 3.57 8.88
N ALA A 43 -5.19 3.17 8.76
CA ALA A 43 -6.16 3.25 9.85
C ALA A 43 -6.47 1.87 10.41
N ASN A 44 -6.39 1.68 11.73
CA ASN A 44 -6.89 0.47 12.36
C ASN A 44 -7.59 0.75 13.70
N ALA A 45 -8.42 -0.18 14.15
CA ALA A 45 -9.22 0.00 15.37
C ALA A 45 -8.38 -0.04 16.66
N ARG A 46 -7.19 -0.65 16.65
CA ARG A 46 -6.38 -0.87 17.86
C ARG A 46 -5.44 0.30 18.17
N HIS A 47 -4.89 0.96 17.15
CA HIS A 47 -3.86 2.00 17.27
C HIS A 47 -4.27 3.34 16.62
N GLY A 48 -5.50 3.45 16.09
CA GLY A 48 -5.98 4.68 15.46
C GLY A 48 -5.49 4.87 14.02
N PHE A 49 -5.54 6.11 13.52
CA PHE A 49 -4.98 6.50 12.22
C PHE A 49 -3.50 6.81 12.39
N ILE A 50 -2.65 6.18 11.58
CA ILE A 50 -1.21 6.40 11.46
C ILE A 50 -0.90 6.95 10.07
#